data_AF-A0A285M9P6-F1
#
_entry.id   AF-A0A285M9P6-F1
#
_cell.length_a   1.000
_cell.length_b   1.000
_cell.length_c   1.000
_cell.angle_alpha   90.00
_cell.angle_beta   90.00
_cell.angle_gamma   90.00
#
_symmetry.space_group_name_H-M   'P 1'
#
loop_
_entity.id
_entity.type
_entity.pdbx_description
1 polymer ?
#
loop_
_entity_poly.entity_id
_entity_poly.type
_entity_poly.pdbx_seq_one_letter_code
_entity_poly.pdbx_strand_id
1 'polypeptide(L)'
;MSATDRMRLHFYQQQQALAGVDPASYRGDDWYQLSASEEQVFGLTLQDMPGLAALWDCFELVLGLIEPGDGATGLTRDVILGVRQENEWLGGAANQTVPLVSSELFTQFASCFGVSNRLAHAFYYKYEFWQMRSGIISFGDE
;
A
#
# COMPACT_ATOMS: atom_id res chain seq x y z
N MET A 1 -13.09 -19.05 7.57
CA MET A 1 -12.23 -18.21 6.70
C MET A 1 -11.58 -17.18 7.60
N SER A 2 -10.24 -17.07 7.58
CA SER A 2 -9.51 -16.14 8.45
C SER A 2 -9.80 -14.67 8.08
N ALA A 3 -9.49 -13.71 8.95
CA ALA A 3 -9.56 -12.30 8.62
C ALA A 3 -8.58 -11.94 7.49
N THR A 4 -7.38 -12.53 7.51
CA THR A 4 -6.38 -12.39 6.45
C THR A 4 -6.93 -12.90 5.10
N ASP A 5 -7.63 -14.05 5.08
CA ASP A 5 -8.24 -14.57 3.84
C ASP A 5 -9.38 -13.67 3.35
N ARG A 6 -10.17 -13.07 4.26
CA ARG A 6 -11.20 -12.10 3.90
C ARG A 6 -10.60 -10.84 3.26
N MET A 7 -9.51 -10.33 3.82
CA MET A 7 -8.80 -9.17 3.25
C MET A 7 -8.17 -9.50 1.90
N ARG A 8 -7.55 -10.68 1.74
CA ARG A 8 -7.05 -11.17 0.44
C ARG A 8 -8.16 -11.25 -0.59
N LEU A 9 -9.30 -11.82 -0.23
CA LEU A 9 -10.46 -11.91 -1.14
C LEU A 9 -10.91 -10.52 -1.58
N HIS A 10 -11.00 -9.57 -0.65
CA HIS A 10 -11.33 -8.18 -0.95
C HIS A 10 -10.31 -7.55 -1.91
N PHE A 11 -9.02 -7.71 -1.63
CA PHE A 11 -7.94 -7.23 -2.50
C PHE A 11 -8.03 -7.81 -3.92
N TYR A 12 -8.25 -9.12 -4.06
CA TYR A 12 -8.39 -9.73 -5.39
C TYR A 12 -9.65 -9.29 -6.14
N GLN A 13 -10.76 -9.07 -5.43
CA GLN A 13 -11.97 -8.49 -6.02
C GLN A 13 -11.70 -7.06 -6.51
N GLN A 14 -10.96 -6.27 -5.73
CA GLN A 14 -10.56 -4.92 -6.13
C GLN A 14 -9.61 -4.96 -7.34
N GLN A 15 -8.62 -5.85 -7.37
CA GLN A 15 -7.76 -6.05 -8.55
C GLN A 15 -8.57 -6.43 -9.80
N GLN A 16 -9.58 -7.31 -9.66
CA GLN A 16 -10.45 -7.67 -10.78
C GLN A 16 -11.29 -6.49 -11.26
N ALA A 17 -11.81 -5.66 -10.35
CA ALA A 17 -12.52 -4.44 -10.71
C ALA A 17 -11.59 -3.44 -11.43
N LEU A 18 -10.33 -3.37 -11.00
CA LEU A 18 -9.29 -2.52 -11.59
C LEU A 18 -8.77 -3.05 -12.94
N ALA A 19 -8.99 -4.32 -13.27
CA ALA A 19 -8.56 -4.90 -14.55
C ALA A 19 -9.21 -4.24 -15.78
N GLY A 20 -10.34 -3.56 -15.60
CA GLY A 20 -11.01 -2.77 -16.64
C GLY A 20 -10.63 -1.28 -16.65
N VAL A 21 -9.82 -0.82 -15.70
CA VAL A 21 -9.35 0.57 -15.63
C VAL A 21 -8.18 0.74 -16.57
N ASP A 22 -8.22 1.81 -17.38
CA ASP A 22 -7.12 2.16 -18.27
C ASP A 22 -5.86 2.47 -17.44
N PRO A 23 -4.75 1.71 -17.59
CA PRO A 23 -3.51 1.99 -16.87
C PRO A 23 -2.98 3.41 -17.08
N ALA A 24 -3.34 4.08 -18.19
CA ALA A 24 -2.97 5.47 -18.43
C ALA A 24 -3.54 6.44 -17.38
N SER A 25 -4.62 6.09 -16.66
CA SER A 25 -5.15 6.92 -15.57
C SER A 25 -4.22 6.99 -14.36
N TYR A 26 -3.22 6.09 -14.28
CA TYR A 26 -2.20 6.09 -13.24
C TYR A 26 -0.95 6.87 -13.66
N ARG A 27 -0.97 7.59 -14.79
CA ARG A 27 0.14 8.46 -15.19
C ARG A 27 0.07 9.79 -14.43
N GLY A 28 1.19 10.19 -13.83
CA GLY A 28 1.31 11.49 -13.13
C GLY A 28 2.34 11.44 -12.00
N ASP A 29 2.23 12.40 -11.08
CA ASP A 29 3.26 12.67 -10.07
C ASP A 29 2.75 12.49 -8.62
N ASP A 30 1.55 11.94 -8.43
CA ASP A 30 1.00 11.63 -7.11
C ASP A 30 1.46 10.25 -6.58
N TRP A 31 1.23 9.93 -5.31
CA TRP A 31 1.72 8.71 -4.65
C TRP A 31 1.24 7.41 -5.32
N TYR A 32 0.02 7.39 -5.83
CA TYR A 32 -0.56 6.25 -6.56
C TYR A 32 -0.25 6.29 -8.06
N GLN A 33 0.29 7.40 -8.57
CA GLN A 33 0.62 7.59 -9.98
C GLN A 33 2.08 7.26 -10.27
N LEU A 34 2.43 7.11 -11.55
CA LEU A 34 3.78 6.78 -12.00
C LEU A 34 4.17 7.63 -13.21
N SER A 35 5.21 8.45 -13.05
CA SER A 35 5.81 9.22 -14.14
C SER A 35 6.76 8.36 -15.00
N ALA A 36 7.17 8.88 -16.17
CA ALA A 36 8.11 8.18 -17.05
C ALA A 36 9.47 7.92 -16.37
N SER A 37 9.94 8.88 -15.59
CA SER A 37 11.22 8.79 -14.88
C SER A 37 11.14 7.78 -13.75
N GLU A 38 10.04 7.77 -12.99
CA GLU A 38 9.82 6.83 -11.89
C GLU A 38 9.67 5.38 -12.40
N GLU A 39 9.01 5.19 -13.54
CA GLU A 39 8.93 3.88 -14.24
C GLU A 39 10.33 3.32 -14.52
N GLN A 40 11.27 4.15 -14.99
CA GLN A 40 12.65 3.74 -15.22
C GLN A 40 13.44 3.50 -13.92
N VAL A 41 13.31 4.38 -12.93
CA VAL A 41 14.10 4.34 -11.69
C VAL A 41 13.67 3.18 -10.79
N PHE A 42 12.36 2.98 -10.61
CA PHE A 42 11.82 1.96 -9.72
C PHE A 42 11.55 0.63 -10.43
N GLY A 43 11.57 0.61 -11.77
CA GLY A 43 11.28 -0.58 -12.56
C GLY A 43 9.86 -1.11 -12.33
N LEU A 44 8.93 -0.18 -12.13
CA LEU A 44 7.48 -0.38 -12.05
C LEU A 44 6.85 -0.02 -13.39
N THR A 45 5.71 -0.60 -13.70
CA THR A 45 4.92 -0.27 -14.88
C THR A 45 3.56 0.31 -14.49
N LEU A 46 2.89 1.00 -15.42
CA LEU A 46 1.53 1.48 -15.19
C LEU A 46 0.55 0.34 -14.87
N GLN A 47 0.81 -0.89 -15.34
CA GLN A 47 0.00 -2.07 -15.02
C GLN A 47 0.14 -2.51 -13.55
N ASP A 48 1.27 -2.22 -12.90
CA ASP A 48 1.50 -2.59 -11.51
C ASP A 48 0.76 -1.65 -10.53
N MET A 49 0.59 -0.38 -10.91
CA MET A 49 0.11 0.69 -10.03
C MET A 49 -1.27 0.47 -9.40
N PRO A 50 -2.32 0.03 -10.12
CA PRO A 50 -3.63 -0.18 -9.52
C PRO A 50 -3.58 -1.18 -8.36
N GLY A 51 -2.88 -2.29 -8.56
CA GLY A 51 -2.76 -3.36 -7.56
C GLY A 51 -1.88 -2.94 -6.38
N LEU A 52 -0.77 -2.25 -6.63
CA LEU A 52 0.12 -1.79 -5.58
C LEU A 52 -0.50 -0.67 -4.73
N ALA A 53 -1.22 0.27 -5.36
CA ALA A 53 -1.94 1.32 -4.64
C ALA A 53 -3.05 0.75 -3.74
N ALA A 54 -3.87 -0.17 -4.26
CA ALA A 54 -4.89 -0.85 -3.46
C ALA A 54 -4.30 -1.66 -2.28
N LEU A 55 -3.13 -2.28 -2.49
CA LEU A 55 -2.43 -2.99 -1.44
C LEU A 55 -1.91 -2.04 -0.35
N TRP A 56 -1.41 -0.87 -0.76
CA TRP A 56 -0.97 0.17 0.16
C TRP A 56 -2.12 0.69 1.03
N ASP A 57 -3.30 0.97 0.43
CA ASP A 57 -4.50 1.35 1.21
C ASP A 57 -4.87 0.30 2.26
N CYS A 58 -4.86 -0.99 1.88
CA CYS A 58 -5.12 -2.08 2.82
C CYS A 58 -4.11 -2.10 3.97
N PHE A 59 -2.85 -1.82 3.66
CA PHE A 59 -1.78 -1.76 4.63
C PHE A 59 -1.94 -0.59 5.61
N GLU A 60 -2.26 0.62 5.11
CA GLU A 60 -2.51 1.80 5.93
C GLU A 60 -3.71 1.60 6.86
N LEU A 61 -4.78 0.95 6.41
CA LEU A 61 -5.91 0.54 7.25
C LEU A 61 -5.49 -0.43 8.36
N VAL A 62 -4.68 -1.43 8.02
CA VAL A 62 -4.17 -2.40 9.00
C VAL A 62 -3.22 -1.76 9.99
N LEU A 63 -2.50 -0.71 9.63
CA LEU A 63 -1.68 0.05 10.58
C LEU A 63 -2.49 1.10 11.38
N GLY A 64 -3.68 1.45 10.88
CA GLY A 64 -4.54 2.48 11.50
C GLY A 64 -4.07 3.90 11.18
N LEU A 65 -3.41 4.07 10.03
CA LEU A 65 -2.99 5.37 9.51
C LEU A 65 -4.16 6.11 8.85
N ILE A 66 -5.14 5.35 8.36
CA ILE A 66 -6.41 5.86 7.82
C ILE A 66 -7.59 5.12 8.46
N GLU A 67 -8.74 5.79 8.57
CA GLU A 67 -9.94 5.19 9.16
C GLU A 67 -10.74 4.39 8.11
N PRO A 68 -11.41 3.28 8.52
CA PRO A 68 -12.34 2.57 7.65
C PRO A 68 -13.51 3.49 7.28
N GLY A 69 -13.58 3.90 6.02
CA GLY A 69 -14.59 4.85 5.52
C GLY A 69 -14.00 6.07 4.81
N ASP A 70 -12.73 6.39 5.06
CA ASP A 70 -12.01 7.44 4.33
C ASP A 70 -11.46 6.95 2.96
N GLY A 71 -11.57 5.65 2.67
CA GLY A 71 -11.11 5.00 1.44
C GLY A 71 -12.10 3.99 0.84
N ALA A 72 -11.95 3.74 -0.46
CA ALA A 72 -12.82 2.95 -1.34
C ALA A 72 -12.80 1.42 -1.11
N THR A 73 -12.04 0.95 -0.12
CA THR A 73 -11.87 -0.48 0.18
C THR A 73 -13.02 -0.91 1.07
N GLY A 74 -14.14 -1.47 0.63
CA GLY A 74 -15.27 -1.89 1.49
C GLY A 74 -15.00 -2.90 2.65
N LEU A 75 -13.78 -2.95 3.20
CA LEU A 75 -13.34 -3.65 4.41
C LEU A 75 -14.00 -3.10 5.67
N THR A 76 -14.50 -4.02 6.49
CA THR A 76 -15.06 -3.68 7.81
C THR A 76 -13.96 -3.59 8.87
N ARG A 77 -14.22 -2.79 9.92
CA ARG A 77 -13.33 -2.69 11.09
C ARG A 77 -13.01 -4.06 11.70
N ASP A 78 -13.97 -4.98 11.71
CA ASP A 78 -13.77 -6.35 12.23
C ASP A 78 -12.74 -7.16 11.41
N VAL A 79 -12.70 -6.97 10.08
CA VAL A 79 -11.69 -7.63 9.23
C VAL A 79 -10.32 -7.04 9.55
N ILE A 80 -10.21 -5.72 9.65
CA ILE A 80 -8.96 -5.01 9.94
C ILE A 80 -8.38 -5.45 11.29
N LEU A 81 -9.20 -5.44 12.36
CA LEU A 81 -8.79 -5.88 13.69
C LEU A 81 -8.42 -7.37 13.71
N GLY A 82 -9.17 -8.21 12.99
CA GLY A 82 -8.86 -9.63 12.86
C GLY A 82 -7.50 -9.86 12.20
N VAL A 83 -7.15 -9.10 11.16
CA VAL A 83 -5.84 -9.21 10.50
C VAL A 83 -4.70 -8.85 11.47
N ARG A 84 -4.86 -7.80 12.27
CA ARG A 84 -3.88 -7.42 13.31
C ARG A 84 -3.69 -8.52 14.36
N GLN A 85 -4.78 -9.18 14.77
CA GLN A 85 -4.74 -10.27 15.75
C GLN A 85 -4.08 -11.53 15.18
N GLU A 86 -4.35 -11.87 13.92
CA GLU A 86 -3.75 -13.03 13.25
C GLU A 86 -2.27 -12.82 12.90
N ASN A 87 -1.82 -11.56 12.88
CA ASN A 87 -0.47 -11.17 12.49
C ASN A 87 0.14 -10.25 13.56
N GLU A 88 0.57 -10.82 14.69
CA GLU A 88 1.09 -10.05 15.83
C GLU A 88 2.23 -9.08 15.47
N TRP A 89 3.00 -9.40 14.44
CA TRP A 89 4.07 -8.56 13.88
C TRP A 89 3.55 -7.22 13.30
N LEU A 90 2.27 -7.12 12.94
CA LEU A 90 1.59 -5.88 12.57
C LEU A 90 1.13 -5.08 13.80
N GLY A 91 0.81 -5.77 14.89
CA GLY A 91 0.31 -5.15 16.13
C GLY A 91 1.31 -4.21 16.81
N GLY A 92 2.61 -4.48 16.66
CA GLY A 92 3.68 -3.60 17.15
C GLY A 92 3.83 -2.30 16.35
N ALA A 93 3.32 -2.25 15.12
CA ALA A 93 3.34 -1.09 14.24
C ALA A 93 2.03 -0.28 14.26
N ALA A 94 0.95 -0.84 14.85
CA ALA A 94 -0.33 -0.16 14.97
C ALA A 94 -0.21 1.08 15.88
N ASN A 95 -0.79 2.21 15.45
CA ASN A 95 -0.74 3.51 16.14
C ASN A 95 0.64 4.18 16.23
N GLN A 96 1.64 3.75 15.44
CA GLN A 96 2.87 4.52 15.29
C GLN A 96 2.60 5.77 14.45
N THR A 97 3.01 6.94 14.94
CA THR A 97 3.01 8.17 14.15
C THR A 97 3.93 8.03 12.95
N VAL A 98 3.41 8.34 11.75
CA VAL A 98 4.19 8.61 10.53
C VAL A 98 5.39 9.50 10.90
N PRO A 99 6.63 9.20 10.46
CA PRO A 99 6.99 8.40 9.29
C PRO A 99 7.92 7.23 9.63
N LEU A 100 7.41 6.08 10.09
CA LEU A 100 8.28 4.92 10.37
C LEU A 100 7.61 3.60 10.01
N VAL A 101 6.99 3.52 8.84
CA VAL A 101 6.63 2.22 8.27
C VAL A 101 7.82 1.73 7.46
N SER A 102 8.45 0.62 7.83
CA SER A 102 9.67 0.16 7.13
C SER A 102 9.34 -0.60 5.84
N SER A 103 10.29 -0.59 4.90
CA SER A 103 10.21 -1.40 3.68
C SER A 103 10.03 -2.90 3.99
N GLU A 104 10.72 -3.41 5.03
CA GLU A 104 10.57 -4.79 5.48
C GLU A 104 9.14 -5.11 5.92
N LEU A 105 8.51 -4.19 6.66
CA LEU A 105 7.14 -4.39 7.13
C LEU A 105 6.15 -4.44 5.95
N PHE A 106 6.29 -3.53 4.99
CA PHE A 106 5.43 -3.51 3.81
C PHE A 106 5.65 -4.73 2.92
N THR A 107 6.90 -5.12 2.67
CA THR A 107 7.21 -6.30 1.85
C THR A 107 6.71 -7.60 2.49
N GLN A 108 6.82 -7.75 3.82
CA GLN A 108 6.26 -8.87 4.54
C GLN A 108 4.72 -8.91 4.42
N PHE A 109 4.05 -7.76 4.55
CA PHE A 109 2.62 -7.65 4.32
C PHE A 109 2.24 -8.02 2.88
N ALA A 110 2.93 -7.46 1.89
CA ALA A 110 2.67 -7.70 0.48
C ALA A 110 2.82 -9.18 0.08
N SER A 111 3.74 -9.90 0.71
CA SER A 111 3.92 -11.34 0.48
C SER A 111 2.66 -12.15 0.84
N CYS A 112 1.86 -11.67 1.80
CA CYS A 112 0.60 -12.30 2.16
C CYS A 112 -0.43 -12.21 1.03
N PHE A 113 -0.25 -11.32 0.04
CA PHE A 113 -1.16 -11.11 -1.10
C PHE A 113 -0.57 -11.62 -2.42
N GLY A 114 0.53 -12.37 -2.36
CA GLY A 114 1.20 -12.92 -3.54
C GLY A 114 1.98 -11.89 -4.35
N VAL A 115 2.16 -10.67 -3.85
CA VAL A 115 2.99 -9.65 -4.49
C VAL A 115 4.47 -9.96 -4.21
N SER A 116 5.30 -9.91 -5.25
CA SER A 116 6.73 -10.19 -5.10
C SER A 116 7.43 -9.13 -4.24
N ASN A 117 8.43 -9.56 -3.46
CA ASN A 117 9.24 -8.64 -2.65
C ASN A 117 9.86 -7.51 -3.49
N ARG A 118 10.29 -7.80 -4.72
CA ARG A 118 10.83 -6.79 -5.65
C ARG A 118 9.81 -5.67 -5.92
N LEU A 119 8.58 -6.03 -6.29
CA LEU A 119 7.54 -5.06 -6.62
C LEU A 119 7.12 -4.25 -5.40
N ALA A 120 6.92 -4.91 -4.27
CA ALA A 120 6.56 -4.25 -3.02
C ALA A 120 7.66 -3.27 -2.57
N HIS A 121 8.93 -3.68 -2.63
CA HIS A 121 10.07 -2.83 -2.31
C HIS A 121 10.19 -1.64 -3.26
N ALA A 122 10.04 -1.86 -4.57
CA ALA A 122 10.05 -0.77 -5.55
C ALA A 122 8.94 0.26 -5.31
N PHE A 123 7.72 -0.20 -5.01
CA PHE A 123 6.61 0.68 -4.67
C PHE A 123 6.86 1.47 -3.38
N TYR A 124 7.38 0.81 -2.33
CA TYR A 124 7.71 1.46 -1.07
C TYR A 124 8.65 2.66 -1.28
N TYR A 125 9.76 2.48 -2.00
CA TYR A 125 10.72 3.56 -2.23
C TYR A 125 10.16 4.65 -3.15
N LYS A 126 9.28 4.29 -4.10
CA LYS A 126 8.54 5.27 -4.88
C LYS A 126 7.63 6.12 -3.99
N TYR A 127 6.90 5.49 -3.07
CA TYR A 127 6.03 6.18 -2.12
C TYR A 127 6.83 7.10 -1.19
N GLU A 128 7.94 6.61 -0.64
CA GLU A 128 8.86 7.41 0.18
C GLU A 128 9.42 8.62 -0.60
N PHE A 129 9.86 8.41 -1.85
CA PHE A 129 10.31 9.50 -2.71
C PHE A 129 9.22 10.56 -2.95
N TRP A 130 7.97 10.15 -3.16
CA TRP A 130 6.85 11.07 -3.26
C TRP A 130 6.62 11.87 -1.97
N GLN A 131 6.71 11.23 -0.80
CA GLN A 131 6.57 11.92 0.49
C GLN A 131 7.65 13.00 0.68
N MET A 132 8.89 12.71 0.31
CA MET A 132 9.99 13.68 0.34
C MET A 132 9.71 14.85 -0.62
N ARG A 133 9.36 14.57 -1.88
CA ARG A 133 9.07 15.61 -2.88
C ARG A 133 7.86 16.48 -2.50
N SER A 134 6.90 15.91 -1.78
CA SER A 134 5.70 16.62 -1.33
C SER A 134 5.90 17.38 -0.02
N GLY A 135 7.10 17.33 0.57
CA GLY A 135 7.42 18.00 1.84
C GLY A 135 6.72 17.37 3.06
N ILE A 136 6.23 16.13 2.94
CA ILE A 136 5.60 15.38 4.05
C ILE A 136 6.67 14.90 5.02
N ILE A 137 7.80 14.43 4.47
CA ILE A 137 9.02 14.16 5.24
C ILE A 137 9.88 15.42 5.19
N SER A 138 10.28 15.91 6.37
CA SER A 138 11.21 17.04 6.51
C SER A 138 12.47 16.59 7.22
N PHE A 139 13.61 17.14 6.83
CA PHE A 139 14.90 16.88 7.49
C PHE A 139 15.21 18.01 8.47
N GLY A 140 15.76 17.66 9.64
CA GLY A 140 15.95 18.63 10.73
C GLY A 140 17.01 19.70 10.48
N ASP A 141 17.76 19.58 9.38
CA ASP A 141 18.77 20.52 8.90
C ASP A 141 18.28 21.43 7.76
N GLU A 142 17.00 21.33 7.38
CA GLU A 142 16.32 22.19 6.39
C GLU A 142 15.43 23.28 7.02
#